data_AF-A0A958GD51-F1
#
_entry.id   AF-A0A958GD51-F1
#
_cell.length_a   1.000
_cell.length_b   1.000
_cell.length_c   1.000
_cell.angle_alpha   90.00
_cell.angle_beta   90.00
_cell.angle_gamma   90.00
#
_symmetry.space_group_name_H-M   'P 1'
#
loop_
_entity.id
_entity.type
_entity.pdbx_description
1 polymer ?
#
loop_
_entity_poly.entity_id
_entity_poly.type
_entity_poly.pdbx_seq_one_letter_code
_entity_poly.pdbx_strand_id
1 'polypeptide(L)'
;MNFNDVITFMKLGGQEVPDKITSASREKRCLAASLLLSEVLEYVIKGLGVTPRFKQVDLTEPDSLEYECNTDLPDFVEMIDGLADTAYTMYWNALTFGIPIEEAFDRVCKNNLEKFVKLTDGTFSEGLLENSSWDCGQGISWPAEVALVEVIKYQDSLYAVGRDKNGKVRKPSSYKAVILSDLVA
;
A
#
# COMPACT_ATOMS: atom_id res chain seq x y z
N MET A 1 6.03 -13.39 -10.66
CA MET A 1 5.29 -12.36 -9.88
C MET A 1 3.83 -12.77 -9.68
N ASN A 2 3.41 -13.05 -8.44
CA ASN A 2 2.05 -13.48 -8.13
C ASN A 2 1.14 -12.27 -7.81
N PHE A 3 0.29 -11.84 -8.75
CA PHE A 3 -0.63 -10.72 -8.55
C PHE A 3 -1.85 -11.03 -7.67
N ASN A 4 -2.12 -12.30 -7.36
CA ASN A 4 -3.31 -12.67 -6.57
C ASN A 4 -3.28 -12.07 -5.16
N ASP A 5 -2.11 -11.99 -4.54
CA ASP A 5 -1.97 -11.40 -3.21
C ASP A 5 -2.21 -9.88 -3.23
N VAL A 6 -1.85 -9.20 -4.31
CA VAL A 6 -2.18 -7.77 -4.53
C VAL A 6 -3.69 -7.59 -4.69
N ILE A 7 -4.34 -8.44 -5.49
CA ILE A 7 -5.80 -8.42 -5.66
C ILE A 7 -6.50 -8.67 -4.33
N THR A 8 -6.04 -9.66 -3.55
CA THR A 8 -6.57 -9.95 -2.22
C THR A 8 -6.36 -8.76 -1.29
N PHE A 9 -5.17 -8.14 -1.29
CA PHE A 9 -4.90 -6.94 -0.51
C PHE A 9 -5.84 -5.79 -0.88
N MET A 10 -6.07 -5.55 -2.18
CA MET A 10 -6.99 -4.52 -2.65
C MET A 10 -8.42 -4.78 -2.17
N LYS A 11 -8.92 -6.02 -2.33
CA LYS A 11 -10.26 -6.40 -1.90
C LYS A 11 -10.43 -6.33 -0.38
N LEU A 12 -9.43 -6.77 0.39
CA LEU A 12 -9.41 -6.61 1.85
C LEU A 12 -9.31 -5.13 2.25
N GLY A 13 -8.65 -4.31 1.43
CA GLY A 13 -8.64 -2.87 1.55
C GLY A 13 -9.95 -2.20 1.10
N GLY A 14 -11.04 -2.94 0.86
CA GLY A 14 -12.32 -2.40 0.41
C GLY A 14 -12.27 -1.78 -1.00
N GLN A 15 -11.25 -2.11 -1.79
CA GLN A 15 -11.07 -1.59 -3.14
C GLN A 15 -11.62 -2.57 -4.17
N GLU A 16 -12.30 -2.02 -5.17
CA GLU A 16 -12.70 -2.78 -6.35
C GLU A 16 -11.50 -2.98 -7.29
N VAL A 17 -11.41 -4.17 -7.87
CA VAL A 17 -10.47 -4.48 -8.95
C VAL A 17 -11.27 -4.55 -10.24
N PRO A 18 -11.20 -3.53 -11.11
CA PRO A 18 -12.03 -3.48 -12.30
C PRO A 18 -11.50 -4.44 -13.37
N ASP A 19 -12.40 -5.08 -14.11
CA ASP A 19 -12.04 -5.98 -15.23
C ASP A 19 -11.62 -5.22 -16.50
N LYS A 20 -11.71 -3.89 -16.49
CA LYS A 20 -11.40 -2.98 -17.60
C LYS A 20 -10.77 -1.70 -17.06
N ILE A 21 -10.07 -0.98 -17.94
CA ILE A 21 -9.54 0.36 -17.62
C ILE A 21 -10.70 1.29 -17.22
N THR A 22 -10.50 2.07 -16.16
CA THR A 22 -11.48 3.05 -15.66
C THR A 22 -10.79 4.38 -15.39
N SER A 23 -11.54 5.48 -15.42
CA SER A 23 -11.03 6.82 -15.09
C SER A 23 -10.70 7.00 -13.61
N ALA A 24 -11.21 6.12 -12.73
CA ALA A 24 -11.25 6.28 -11.28
C ALA A 24 -11.80 7.65 -10.81
N SER A 25 -12.02 7.81 -9.50
CA SER A 25 -12.35 9.13 -8.95
C SER A 25 -11.09 9.99 -8.81
N ARG A 26 -11.24 11.31 -8.62
CA ARG A 26 -10.10 12.22 -8.39
C ARG A 26 -9.33 11.82 -7.13
N GLU A 27 -10.03 11.46 -6.07
CA GLU A 27 -9.44 11.02 -4.79
C GLU A 27 -8.65 9.72 -4.98
N LYS A 28 -9.20 8.75 -5.72
CA LYS A 28 -8.51 7.50 -6.04
C LYS A 28 -7.25 7.74 -6.88
N ARG A 29 -7.28 8.66 -7.83
CA ARG A 29 -6.09 9.03 -8.63
C ARG A 29 -5.01 9.71 -7.79
N CYS A 30 -5.38 10.64 -6.91
CA CYS A 30 -4.43 11.26 -5.97
C CYS A 30 -3.82 10.22 -5.02
N LEU A 31 -4.64 9.31 -4.47
CA LEU A 31 -4.14 8.23 -3.61
C LEU A 31 -3.18 7.31 -4.38
N ALA A 32 -3.51 6.93 -5.62
CA ALA A 32 -2.65 6.08 -6.44
C ALA A 32 -1.29 6.76 -6.72
N ALA A 33 -1.29 8.05 -7.08
CA ALA A 33 -0.06 8.81 -7.28
C ALA A 33 0.78 8.92 -6.00
N SER A 34 0.11 9.18 -4.86
CA SER A 34 0.75 9.27 -3.54
C SER A 34 1.43 7.97 -3.14
N LEU A 35 0.74 6.84 -3.29
CA LEU A 35 1.30 5.53 -2.98
C LEU A 35 2.50 5.20 -3.89
N LEU A 36 2.36 5.43 -5.20
CA LEU A 36 3.44 5.12 -6.15
C LEU A 36 4.70 5.96 -5.87
N LEU A 37 4.56 7.28 -5.77
CA LEU A 37 5.69 8.18 -5.60
C LEU A 37 6.33 8.03 -4.21
N SER A 38 5.54 7.76 -3.17
CA SER A 38 6.07 7.52 -1.82
C SER A 38 7.04 6.32 -1.80
N GLU A 39 6.66 5.19 -2.42
CA GLU A 39 7.52 4.00 -2.48
C GLU A 39 8.77 4.22 -3.35
N VAL A 40 8.63 4.93 -4.48
CA VAL A 40 9.78 5.29 -5.35
C VAL A 40 10.77 6.17 -4.60
N LEU A 41 10.29 7.22 -3.92
CA LEU A 41 11.16 8.11 -3.14
C LEU A 41 11.77 7.39 -1.93
N GLU A 42 11.02 6.50 -1.26
CA GLU A 42 11.57 5.68 -0.17
C GLU A 42 12.73 4.80 -0.67
N TYR A 43 12.58 4.16 -1.83
CA TYR A 43 13.68 3.42 -2.45
C TYR A 43 14.87 4.32 -2.81
N VAL A 44 14.64 5.48 -3.43
CA VAL A 44 15.73 6.41 -3.80
C VAL A 44 16.48 6.91 -2.57
N ILE A 45 15.77 7.34 -1.52
CA ILE A 45 16.37 7.92 -0.32
C ILE A 45 17.01 6.86 0.56
N LYS A 46 16.28 5.79 0.89
CA LYS A 46 16.73 4.79 1.87
C LYS A 46 17.45 3.60 1.22
N GLY A 47 17.00 3.18 0.03
CA GLY A 47 17.58 2.07 -0.71
C GLY A 47 18.87 2.45 -1.44
N LEU A 48 18.82 3.51 -2.26
CA LEU A 48 19.99 4.00 -2.99
C LEU A 48 20.86 4.96 -2.17
N GLY A 49 20.34 5.51 -1.07
CA GLY A 49 21.06 6.51 -0.27
C GLY A 49 21.18 7.87 -0.95
N VAL A 50 20.27 8.19 -1.88
CA VAL A 50 20.29 9.42 -2.69
C VAL A 50 19.14 10.33 -2.27
N THR A 51 19.44 11.59 -1.93
CA THR A 51 18.39 12.58 -1.62
C THR A 51 18.04 13.38 -2.87
N PRO A 52 16.82 13.24 -3.43
CA PRO A 52 16.39 14.06 -4.55
C PRO A 52 16.17 15.52 -4.10
N ARG A 53 16.44 16.47 -4.99
CA ARG A 53 16.36 17.90 -4.71
C ARG A 53 15.57 18.63 -5.79
N PHE A 54 14.56 19.41 -5.39
CA PHE A 54 13.80 20.29 -6.28
C PHE A 54 13.97 21.74 -5.86
N LYS A 55 14.48 22.60 -6.76
CA LYS A 55 14.72 24.03 -6.48
C LYS A 55 15.45 24.29 -5.15
N GLN A 56 16.51 23.52 -4.88
CA GLN A 56 17.31 23.58 -3.64
C GLN A 56 16.63 23.06 -2.36
N VAL A 57 15.43 22.51 -2.46
CA VAL A 57 14.76 21.82 -1.35
C VAL A 57 15.01 20.33 -1.48
N ASP A 58 15.57 19.73 -0.43
CA ASP A 58 15.73 18.28 -0.33
C ASP A 58 14.38 17.63 -0.07
N LEU A 59 14.03 16.63 -0.86
CA LEU A 59 12.81 15.85 -0.69
C LEU A 59 13.12 14.70 0.27
N THR A 60 12.95 14.93 1.57
CA THR A 60 13.28 13.95 2.63
C THR A 60 12.06 13.23 3.21
N GLU A 61 10.86 13.76 2.97
CA GLU A 61 9.60 13.26 3.52
C GLU A 61 8.63 12.91 2.37
N PRO A 62 8.69 11.71 1.79
CA PRO A 62 7.86 11.35 0.64
C PRO A 62 6.35 11.47 0.90
N ASP A 63 5.93 11.16 2.13
CA ASP A 63 4.53 11.20 2.57
C ASP A 63 3.99 12.62 2.81
N SER A 64 4.82 13.67 2.75
CA SER A 64 4.38 15.08 2.91
C SER A 64 4.08 15.79 1.59
N LEU A 65 4.25 15.11 0.45
CA LEU A 65 3.89 15.66 -0.86
C LEU A 65 2.36 15.81 -1.00
N GLU A 66 1.95 16.91 -1.60
CA GLU A 66 0.55 17.20 -1.93
C GLU A 66 0.25 16.83 -3.38
N TYR A 67 -0.95 16.28 -3.63
CA TYR A 67 -1.35 15.75 -4.94
C TYR A 67 -2.69 16.37 -5.37
N GLU A 68 -2.71 16.95 -6.56
CA GLU A 68 -3.89 17.56 -7.15
C GLU A 68 -4.17 16.99 -8.54
N CYS A 69 -5.43 16.62 -8.80
CA CYS A 69 -5.88 16.24 -10.14
C CYS A 69 -6.08 17.49 -11.01
N ASN A 70 -5.24 17.73 -12.00
CA ASN A 70 -5.39 18.90 -12.87
C ASN A 70 -6.41 18.72 -14.00
N THR A 71 -6.94 17.50 -14.17
CA THR A 71 -7.93 17.15 -15.21
C THR A 71 -9.03 16.27 -14.64
N ASP A 72 -10.22 16.31 -15.25
CA ASP A 72 -11.35 15.44 -14.86
C ASP A 72 -11.18 14.01 -15.37
N LEU A 73 -10.59 13.85 -16.55
CA LEU A 73 -10.27 12.55 -17.15
C LEU A 73 -8.74 12.40 -17.27
N PRO A 74 -8.19 11.24 -16.86
CA PRO A 74 -6.79 10.93 -17.12
C PRO A 74 -6.58 10.52 -18.58
N ASP A 75 -5.34 10.64 -19.06
CA ASP A 75 -4.93 10.05 -20.33
C ASP A 75 -4.55 8.58 -20.10
N PHE A 76 -5.34 7.66 -20.65
CA PHE A 76 -5.11 6.23 -20.44
C PHE A 76 -3.87 5.70 -21.16
N VAL A 77 -3.48 6.31 -22.28
CA VAL A 77 -2.26 5.89 -23.00
C VAL A 77 -1.04 6.23 -22.16
N GLU A 78 -0.98 7.47 -21.67
CA GLU A 78 0.11 7.93 -20.79
C GLU A 78 0.13 7.18 -19.45
N MET A 79 -1.04 6.78 -18.91
CA MET A 79 -1.09 5.93 -17.72
C MET A 79 -0.45 4.56 -17.95
N ILE A 80 -0.74 3.92 -19.09
CA ILE A 80 -0.19 2.60 -19.42
C ILE A 80 1.31 2.72 -19.67
N ASP A 81 1.72 3.69 -20.48
CA ASP A 81 3.11 3.94 -20.83
C ASP A 81 3.95 4.25 -19.58
N GLY A 82 3.51 5.20 -18.76
CA GLY A 82 4.21 5.57 -17.53
C GLY A 82 4.31 4.45 -16.50
N LEU A 83 3.28 3.61 -16.34
CA LEU A 83 3.37 2.42 -15.47
C LEU A 83 4.32 1.37 -16.04
N ALA A 84 4.33 1.17 -17.36
CA ALA A 84 5.24 0.24 -18.01
C ALA A 84 6.71 0.69 -17.87
N ASP A 85 6.99 1.98 -18.08
CA ASP A 85 8.33 2.57 -17.91
C ASP A 85 8.79 2.52 -16.45
N THR A 86 7.88 2.75 -15.50
CA THR A 86 8.19 2.62 -14.07
C THR A 86 8.55 1.17 -13.73
N ALA A 87 7.78 0.19 -14.23
CA ALA A 87 8.11 -1.21 -14.04
C ALA A 87 9.45 -1.57 -14.69
N TYR A 88 9.69 -1.12 -15.92
CA TYR A 88 10.93 -1.35 -16.65
C TYR A 88 12.16 -0.83 -15.88
N THR A 89 12.10 0.41 -15.42
CA THR A 89 13.18 1.04 -14.64
C THR A 89 13.39 0.36 -13.28
N MET A 90 12.32 -0.12 -12.63
CA MET A 90 12.42 -0.93 -11.42
C MET A 90 13.18 -2.24 -11.67
N TYR A 91 12.82 -3.00 -12.72
CA TYR A 91 13.53 -4.23 -13.07
C TYR A 91 14.98 -3.95 -13.50
N TRP A 92 15.21 -2.88 -14.26
CA TRP A 92 16.56 -2.45 -14.61
C TRP A 92 17.42 -2.17 -13.37
N ASN A 93 16.89 -1.46 -12.37
CA ASN A 93 17.59 -1.21 -11.10
C ASN A 93 17.89 -2.52 -10.37
N ALA A 94 16.90 -3.41 -10.27
CA ALA A 94 17.08 -4.70 -9.63
C ALA A 94 18.19 -5.52 -10.28
N LEU A 95 18.19 -5.61 -11.61
CA LEU A 95 19.24 -6.30 -12.36
C LEU A 95 20.60 -5.61 -12.21
N THR A 96 20.64 -4.28 -12.22
CA THR A 96 21.87 -3.49 -12.04
C THR A 96 22.54 -3.76 -10.71
N PHE A 97 21.76 -3.94 -9.64
CA PHE A 97 22.25 -4.17 -8.29
C PHE A 97 22.18 -5.63 -7.83
N GLY A 98 21.84 -6.57 -8.71
CA GLY A 98 21.71 -8.00 -8.38
C GLY A 98 20.61 -8.30 -7.35
N ILE A 99 19.59 -7.45 -7.24
CA ILE A 99 18.48 -7.61 -6.28
C ILE A 99 17.52 -8.68 -6.82
N PRO A 100 17.20 -9.74 -6.05
CA PRO A 100 16.22 -10.76 -6.45
C PRO A 100 14.79 -10.23 -6.28
N ILE A 101 14.41 -9.26 -7.13
CA ILE A 101 13.19 -8.46 -6.98
C ILE A 101 11.91 -9.29 -7.02
N GLU A 102 11.86 -10.35 -7.83
CA GLU A 102 10.66 -11.18 -7.91
C GLU A 102 10.40 -11.94 -6.60
N GLU A 103 11.44 -12.53 -6.01
CA GLU A 103 11.32 -13.24 -4.73
C GLU A 103 11.01 -12.26 -3.59
N ALA A 104 11.69 -11.11 -3.57
CA ALA A 104 11.41 -10.05 -2.60
C ALA A 104 9.95 -9.56 -2.71
N PHE A 105 9.45 -9.35 -3.94
CA PHE A 105 8.09 -8.90 -4.21
C PHE A 105 7.05 -9.91 -3.70
N ASP A 106 7.22 -11.20 -3.99
CA ASP A 106 6.28 -12.24 -3.57
C ASP A 106 6.22 -12.34 -2.02
N ARG A 107 7.36 -12.17 -1.32
CA ARG A 107 7.40 -12.13 0.15
C ARG A 107 6.71 -10.88 0.72
N VAL A 108 6.96 -9.71 0.11
CA VAL A 108 6.30 -8.45 0.50
C VAL A 108 4.79 -8.53 0.30
N CYS A 109 4.33 -9.10 -0.81
CA CYS A 109 2.90 -9.27 -1.10
C CYS A 109 2.20 -10.07 0.00
N LYS A 110 2.76 -11.23 0.36
CA LYS A 110 2.22 -12.05 1.47
C LYS A 110 2.23 -11.29 2.79
N ASN A 111 3.35 -10.63 3.11
CA ASN A 111 3.47 -9.91 4.37
C ASN A 111 2.54 -8.70 4.46
N ASN A 112 2.20 -8.05 3.35
CA ASN A 112 1.22 -6.97 3.33
C ASN A 112 -0.18 -7.44 3.76
N LEU A 113 -0.54 -8.71 3.56
CA LEU A 113 -1.81 -9.27 4.02
C LEU A 113 -1.88 -9.35 5.56
N GLU A 114 -0.75 -9.40 6.26
CA GLU A 114 -0.69 -9.37 7.74
C GLU A 114 -1.14 -8.02 8.33
N LYS A 115 -1.39 -7.00 7.50
CA LYS A 115 -2.01 -5.75 7.96
C LYS A 115 -3.50 -5.92 8.29
N PHE A 116 -4.13 -6.97 7.79
CA PHE A 116 -5.54 -7.26 8.02
C PHE A 116 -5.70 -8.25 9.17
N VAL A 117 -6.31 -7.79 10.25
CA VAL A 117 -6.50 -8.60 11.46
C VAL A 117 -7.68 -9.52 11.25
N LYS A 118 -7.45 -10.83 11.09
CA LYS A 118 -8.54 -11.79 11.03
C LYS A 118 -9.31 -11.80 12.35
N LEU A 119 -10.63 -11.61 12.28
CA LEU A 119 -11.51 -11.63 13.44
C LEU A 119 -11.94 -13.06 13.70
N THR A 120 -11.73 -13.53 14.94
CA THR A 120 -12.10 -14.88 15.37
C THR A 120 -13.33 -14.89 16.26
N ASP A 121 -13.70 -13.74 16.83
CA ASP A 121 -14.90 -13.59 17.62
C ASP A 121 -16.11 -13.39 16.70
N GLY A 122 -17.17 -14.18 16.93
CA GLY A 122 -18.41 -14.14 16.14
C GLY A 122 -19.31 -12.94 16.47
N THR A 123 -18.87 -12.05 17.36
CA THR A 123 -19.60 -10.84 17.76
C THR A 123 -19.45 -9.69 16.76
N PHE A 124 -18.44 -9.73 15.88
CA PHE A 124 -18.19 -8.68 14.91
C PHE A 124 -19.11 -8.79 13.69
N SER A 125 -19.44 -7.64 13.10
CA SER A 125 -20.17 -7.51 11.84
C SER A 125 -19.52 -6.45 10.96
N GLU A 126 -19.78 -6.49 9.65
CA GLU A 126 -19.22 -5.53 8.70
C GLU A 126 -19.59 -4.09 9.05
N GLY A 127 -18.64 -3.17 8.92
CA GLY A 127 -18.83 -1.75 9.22
C GLY A 127 -17.74 -1.16 10.11
N LEU A 128 -17.92 0.10 10.51
CA LEU A 128 -16.96 0.81 11.34
C LEU A 128 -16.99 0.29 12.79
N LEU A 129 -15.80 0.08 13.37
CA LEU A 129 -15.66 -0.22 14.80
C LEU A 129 -15.64 1.07 15.62
N GLU A 130 -16.35 1.04 16.75
CA GLU A 130 -16.16 2.03 17.79
C GLU A 130 -14.74 1.94 18.37
N ASN A 131 -14.16 3.07 18.75
CA ASN A 131 -12.77 3.16 19.25
C ASN A 131 -12.50 2.20 20.43
N SER A 132 -13.51 1.93 21.26
CA SER A 132 -13.44 0.99 22.38
C SER A 132 -13.22 -0.47 21.95
N SER A 133 -13.51 -0.81 20.70
CA SER A 133 -13.42 -2.16 20.13
C SER A 133 -12.28 -2.31 19.11
N TRP A 134 -11.42 -1.30 18.97
CA TRP A 134 -10.30 -1.34 18.02
C TRP A 134 -9.27 -2.42 18.35
N ASP A 135 -9.23 -2.92 19.58
CA ASP A 135 -8.37 -4.05 19.96
C ASP A 135 -8.80 -5.38 19.35
N CYS A 136 -9.96 -5.40 18.70
CA CYS A 136 -10.55 -6.54 18.02
C CYS A 136 -10.75 -7.76 18.95
N GLY A 137 -10.84 -7.54 20.27
CA GLY A 137 -10.86 -8.61 21.28
C GLY A 137 -9.56 -9.43 21.35
N GLN A 138 -8.48 -8.94 20.72
CA GLN A 138 -7.20 -9.64 20.56
C GLN A 138 -6.04 -8.87 21.19
N GLY A 139 -6.31 -7.76 21.89
CA GLY A 139 -5.27 -6.91 22.48
C GLY A 139 -4.40 -6.20 21.44
N ILE A 140 -4.91 -6.01 20.23
CA ILE A 140 -4.20 -5.34 19.14
C ILE A 140 -4.25 -3.82 19.38
N SER A 141 -3.20 -3.13 18.97
CA SER A 141 -3.17 -1.68 18.96
C SER A 141 -2.83 -1.16 17.57
N TRP A 142 -3.29 0.05 17.28
CA TRP A 142 -3.09 0.71 16.00
C TRP A 142 -2.16 1.91 16.18
N PRO A 143 -1.38 2.27 15.15
CA PRO A 143 -0.58 3.49 15.15
C PRO A 143 -1.44 4.73 15.35
N ALA A 144 -0.84 5.80 15.91
CA ALA A 144 -1.56 7.03 16.24
C ALA A 144 -2.17 7.75 15.03
N GLU A 145 -1.62 7.51 13.83
CA GLU A 145 -2.16 8.05 12.58
C GLU A 145 -3.42 7.36 12.06
N VAL A 146 -3.82 6.22 12.66
CA VAL A 146 -5.07 5.52 12.28
C VAL A 146 -6.26 6.37 12.71
N ALA A 147 -7.06 6.78 11.72
CA ALA A 147 -8.24 7.60 11.89
C ALA A 147 -9.52 6.76 12.06
N LEU A 148 -9.56 5.56 11.50
CA LEU A 148 -10.69 4.63 11.61
C LEU A 148 -10.23 3.17 11.54
N VAL A 149 -11.02 2.29 12.14
CA VAL A 149 -10.93 0.84 11.96
C VAL A 149 -12.26 0.32 11.43
N GLU A 150 -12.21 -0.46 10.37
CA GLU A 150 -13.37 -1.02 9.67
C GLU A 150 -13.30 -2.55 9.68
N VAL A 151 -14.43 -3.21 9.89
CA VAL A 151 -14.62 -4.63 9.67
C VAL A 151 -15.10 -4.85 8.24
N ILE A 152 -14.36 -5.64 7.50
CA ILE A 152 -14.64 -6.02 6.12
C ILE A 152 -14.76 -7.53 6.00
N LYS A 153 -15.69 -7.98 5.17
CA LYS A 153 -15.83 -9.40 4.83
C LYS A 153 -15.06 -9.72 3.55
N TYR A 154 -14.27 -10.78 3.60
CA TYR A 154 -13.63 -11.34 2.43
C TYR A 154 -13.74 -12.85 2.48
N GLN A 155 -14.36 -13.42 1.45
CA GLN A 155 -14.81 -14.82 1.44
C GLN A 155 -15.69 -15.07 2.69
N ASP A 156 -15.41 -16.13 3.45
CA ASP A 156 -16.15 -16.52 4.64
C ASP A 156 -15.51 -16.04 5.95
N SER A 157 -14.66 -15.00 5.89
CA SER A 157 -13.95 -14.47 7.06
C SER A 157 -14.12 -12.95 7.18
N LEU A 158 -14.13 -12.48 8.43
CA LEU A 158 -14.12 -11.06 8.75
C LEU A 158 -12.71 -10.62 9.12
N TYR A 159 -12.36 -9.41 8.71
CA TYR A 159 -11.07 -8.80 8.97
C TYR A 159 -11.25 -7.38 9.48
N ALA A 160 -10.45 -6.94 10.43
CA ALA A 160 -10.34 -5.54 10.80
C ALA A 160 -9.17 -4.88 10.07
N VAL A 161 -9.39 -3.67 9.58
CA VAL A 161 -8.41 -2.86 8.85
C VAL A 161 -8.38 -1.43 9.41
N GLY A 162 -7.20 -0.98 9.82
CA GLY A 162 -6.95 0.40 10.23
C GLY A 162 -6.49 1.28 9.07
N ARG A 163 -7.08 2.46 8.92
CA ARG A 163 -6.74 3.43 7.87
C ARG A 163 -6.43 4.80 8.46
N ASP A 164 -5.50 5.51 7.82
CA ASP A 164 -5.32 6.93 8.10
C ASP A 164 -6.36 7.82 7.41
N LYS A 165 -6.26 9.13 7.65
CA LYS A 165 -7.14 10.16 7.05
C LYS A 165 -7.14 10.19 5.52
N ASN A 166 -6.11 9.64 4.87
CA ASN A 166 -5.96 9.59 3.42
C ASN A 166 -6.41 8.24 2.84
N GLY A 167 -6.87 7.31 3.68
CA GLY A 167 -7.30 5.98 3.28
C GLY A 167 -6.18 4.94 3.15
N LYS A 168 -4.92 5.29 3.47
CA LYS A 168 -3.78 4.35 3.44
C LYS A 168 -3.92 3.36 4.58
N VAL A 169 -3.79 2.06 4.26
CA VAL A 169 -3.85 0.96 5.24
C VAL A 169 -2.59 1.00 6.11
N ARG A 170 -2.77 0.98 7.43
CA ARG A 170 -1.69 1.06 8.43
C ARG A 170 -1.45 -0.29 9.11
N LYS A 171 -0.25 -0.46 9.66
CA LYS A 171 0.23 -1.72 10.24
C LYS A 171 -0.26 -1.84 11.70
N PRO A 172 -1.07 -2.85 12.08
CA PRO A 172 -1.43 -3.10 13.48
C PRO A 172 -0.20 -3.59 14.27
N SER A 173 -0.28 -3.61 15.60
CA SER A 173 0.78 -4.13 16.47
C SER A 173 1.07 -5.63 16.28
N SER A 174 0.13 -6.39 15.73
CA SER A 174 0.32 -7.79 15.35
C SER A 174 1.17 -7.98 14.09
N TYR A 175 1.36 -6.94 13.28
CA TYR A 175 2.12 -7.00 12.03
C TYR A 175 3.59 -7.31 12.29
N LYS A 176 4.12 -8.31 11.58
CA LYS A 176 5.54 -8.65 11.59
C LYS A 176 6.18 -8.14 10.30
N ALA A 177 7.33 -7.49 10.40
CA ALA A 177 8.05 -7.05 9.22
C ALA A 177 8.57 -8.25 8.43
N VAL A 178 8.45 -8.20 7.10
CA VAL A 178 9.05 -9.17 6.20
C VAL A 178 10.57 -9.19 6.40
N ILE A 179 11.15 -10.38 6.46
CA ILE A 179 12.59 -10.57 6.51
C ILE A 179 13.08 -10.74 5.07
N LEU A 180 13.91 -9.81 4.61
CA LEU A 180 14.53 -9.80 3.28
C LEU A 180 16.06 -9.87 3.34
N SER A 181 16.65 -9.80 4.54
CA SER A 181 18.11 -9.77 4.72
C SER A 181 18.80 -11.05 4.22
N ASP A 182 18.08 -12.16 4.17
CA ASP A 182 18.57 -13.43 3.63
C ASP A 182 18.73 -13.41 2.10
N LEU A 183 18.11 -12.44 1.40
CA LEU A 183 18.23 -12.27 -0.05
C LEU A 183 19.48 -11.49 -0.48
N VAL A 184 20.27 -10.98 0.48
CA VAL A 184 21.46 -10.15 0.24
C VAL A 184 22.76 -10.95 0.50
N ALA A 185 22.65 -12.27 0.66
CA ALA A 185 23.76 -13.17 0.99
C ALA A 185 24.67 -13.51 -0.21
#